data_AF-A0AAJ4ZGF3-F1
#
_entry.id   AF-A0AAJ4ZGF3-F1
#
_cell.length_a   1.000
_cell.length_b   1.000
_cell.length_c   1.000
_cell.angle_alpha   90.00
_cell.angle_beta   90.00
_cell.angle_gamma   90.00
#
_symmetry.space_group_name_H-M   'P 1'
#
loop_
_entity.id
_entity.type
_entity.pdbx_description
1 polymer ?
#
loop_
_entity_poly.entity_id
_entity_poly.type
_entity_poly.pdbx_seq_one_letter_code
_entity_poly.pdbx_strand_id
1 'polypeptide(L)'
;MTDGKLNLRKLQLYSLPELPAGLTELDVSGNDLTELPALPASLATLDASENQLTQLPALPAGLTTLAAATNLLTCLPALPAGLTALDVNCCDQLTELPPLPEGLTELHAGYGGLRHLPALPGSLTTINVSTNWLTELPLLPANLDALDTSDNKLSELPPSVFDLPHASLVLAEINPFSPAFLQQLLAVTSAPGYRGPRIRFSSTTGEVSIASARALPVAILDWFSNDEQAQLDQWQEHIEEAHAAEFFRFLDRLRESVNYNADFKAAVASWLSKLAQDRELRQLAILVAQAATERCEDRVTLTYNDLTKLSHARAVARGEYDARLAEIVDLGRGAFRLDALEKIAHKKAQALQQEEEEIEVHLAYQVQLRDRLKLPTDVANMGFFEFSRVTPQDLRNAEQEILAQESTEFPQYFLVEWAPWRQVLARLDPEGTERARQKLHDMLPAYDQEVAARQDSLGLPGDQETHAQIGVGIMKAQQLEVYKELTWEFLCKRGEEALMDRIMGTGKQ
;
A
#
# COMPACT_ATOMS: atom_id res chain seq x y z
N MET A 1 10.82 -26.47 -30.87
CA MET A 1 10.33 -25.70 -32.03
C MET A 1 9.19 -26.46 -32.66
N THR A 2 7.97 -26.11 -32.29
CA THR A 2 6.75 -26.47 -33.02
C THR A 2 6.26 -25.18 -33.65
N ASP A 3 6.12 -25.15 -34.97
CA ASP A 3 5.52 -24.04 -35.74
C ASP A 3 6.28 -22.70 -35.74
N GLY A 4 7.61 -22.72 -35.66
CA GLY A 4 8.43 -21.49 -35.69
C GLY A 4 8.42 -20.71 -34.37
N LYS A 5 7.80 -21.24 -33.32
CA LYS A 5 7.74 -20.64 -31.98
C LYS A 5 8.80 -21.22 -31.06
N LEU A 6 9.47 -20.36 -30.30
CA LEU A 6 10.45 -20.72 -29.28
C LEU A 6 10.18 -19.93 -28.00
N ASN A 7 9.83 -20.65 -26.93
CA ASN A 7 9.65 -20.09 -25.60
C ASN A 7 10.78 -20.57 -24.68
N LEU A 8 11.52 -19.62 -24.12
CA LEU A 8 12.64 -19.78 -23.20
C LEU A 8 12.43 -18.91 -21.94
N ARG A 9 11.18 -18.66 -21.57
CA ARG A 9 10.82 -17.79 -20.45
C ARG A 9 11.26 -18.36 -19.10
N LYS A 10 11.80 -17.51 -18.21
CA LYS A 10 12.12 -17.84 -16.81
C LYS A 10 13.06 -19.04 -16.64
N LEU A 11 14.13 -19.09 -17.44
CA LEU A 11 15.12 -20.16 -17.45
C LEU A 11 16.49 -19.75 -16.88
N GLN A 12 16.61 -18.52 -16.35
CA GLN A 12 17.86 -17.96 -15.79
C GLN A 12 19.01 -17.99 -16.80
N LEU A 13 18.71 -17.66 -18.06
CA LEU A 13 19.69 -17.61 -19.14
C LEU A 13 20.49 -16.31 -19.08
N TYR A 14 21.82 -16.41 -19.23
CA TYR A 14 22.73 -15.25 -19.30
C TYR A 14 23.11 -14.86 -20.73
N SER A 15 22.91 -15.78 -21.69
CA SER A 15 23.22 -15.57 -23.10
C SER A 15 22.39 -16.52 -23.97
N LEU A 16 22.19 -16.16 -25.24
CA LEU A 16 21.55 -17.03 -26.23
C LEU A 16 22.54 -17.40 -27.35
N PRO A 17 22.46 -18.64 -27.88
CA PRO A 17 23.18 -19.01 -29.10
C PRO A 17 22.55 -18.36 -30.34
N GLU A 18 23.14 -18.57 -31.52
CA GLU A 18 22.52 -18.17 -32.79
C GLU A 18 21.11 -18.76 -32.92
N LEU A 19 20.17 -17.89 -33.33
CA LEU A 19 18.76 -18.23 -33.43
C LEU A 19 18.45 -18.93 -34.77
N PRO A 20 17.52 -19.91 -34.78
CA PRO A 20 17.10 -20.58 -36.00
C PRO A 20 16.48 -19.61 -37.02
N ALA A 21 16.92 -19.69 -38.28
CA ALA A 21 16.51 -18.74 -39.33
C ALA A 21 15.01 -18.72 -39.67
N GLY A 22 14.25 -19.76 -39.32
CA GLY A 22 12.81 -19.88 -39.58
C GLY A 22 11.92 -19.55 -38.37
N LEU A 23 12.47 -18.90 -37.35
CA LEU A 23 11.74 -18.53 -36.15
C LEU A 23 10.78 -17.36 -36.42
N THR A 24 9.53 -17.50 -36.01
CA THR A 24 8.46 -16.51 -36.17
C THR A 24 8.08 -15.85 -34.84
N GLU A 25 8.19 -16.58 -33.72
CA GLU A 25 7.93 -16.06 -32.38
C GLU A 25 9.04 -16.47 -31.41
N LEU A 26 9.56 -15.50 -30.67
CA LEU A 26 10.58 -15.70 -29.64
C LEU A 26 10.13 -15.06 -28.34
N ASP A 27 10.01 -15.87 -27.29
CA ASP A 27 9.82 -15.41 -25.91
C ASP A 27 11.04 -15.82 -25.10
N VAL A 28 11.81 -14.83 -24.64
CA VAL A 28 12.99 -14.98 -23.78
C VAL A 28 12.83 -14.18 -22.49
N SER A 29 11.59 -13.90 -22.10
CA SER A 29 11.28 -13.04 -20.96
C SER A 29 11.69 -13.65 -19.61
N GLY A 30 12.01 -12.81 -18.62
CA GLY A 30 12.33 -13.25 -17.25
C GLY A 30 13.65 -14.00 -17.14
N ASN A 31 14.69 -13.56 -17.85
CA ASN A 31 16.03 -14.13 -17.81
C ASN A 31 17.06 -13.06 -17.36
N ASP A 32 18.34 -13.40 -17.39
CA ASP A 32 19.45 -12.50 -17.03
C ASP A 32 20.26 -12.09 -18.26
N LEU A 33 19.61 -11.94 -19.42
CA LEU A 33 20.29 -11.64 -20.69
C LEU A 33 20.77 -10.19 -20.69
N THR A 34 22.06 -9.98 -21.00
CA THR A 34 22.65 -8.64 -21.18
C THR A 34 22.68 -8.19 -22.64
N GLU A 35 22.57 -9.13 -23.57
CA GLU A 35 22.50 -8.88 -25.02
C GLU A 35 21.66 -9.96 -25.72
N LEU A 36 21.16 -9.63 -26.92
CA LEU A 36 20.50 -10.59 -27.82
C LEU A 36 21.38 -10.82 -29.06
N PRO A 37 21.43 -12.06 -29.59
CA PRO A 37 22.06 -12.35 -30.88
C PRO A 37 21.27 -11.71 -32.03
N ALA A 38 21.81 -11.79 -33.25
CA ALA A 38 21.11 -11.34 -34.45
C ALA A 38 19.73 -12.02 -34.59
N LEU A 39 18.68 -11.23 -34.78
CA LEU A 39 17.31 -11.71 -34.90
C LEU A 39 17.03 -12.29 -36.30
N PRO A 40 16.31 -13.43 -36.40
CA PRO A 40 15.92 -14.00 -37.69
C PRO A 40 15.01 -13.06 -38.47
N ALA A 41 15.20 -13.00 -39.80
CA ALA A 41 14.40 -12.12 -40.68
C ALA A 41 12.90 -12.48 -40.71
N SER A 42 12.54 -13.74 -40.36
CA SER A 42 11.16 -14.22 -40.28
C SER A 42 10.44 -13.90 -38.98
N LEU A 43 11.13 -13.29 -38.00
CA LEU A 43 10.57 -13.05 -36.68
C LEU A 43 9.47 -11.97 -36.76
N ALA A 44 8.28 -12.32 -36.30
CA ALA A 44 7.11 -11.45 -36.23
C ALA A 44 6.85 -10.96 -34.80
N THR A 45 7.12 -11.80 -33.80
CA THR A 45 6.90 -11.47 -32.38
C THR A 45 8.18 -11.71 -31.57
N LEU A 46 8.59 -10.69 -30.82
CA LEU A 46 9.67 -10.78 -29.84
C LEU A 46 9.19 -10.31 -28.48
N ASP A 47 9.29 -11.17 -27.47
CA ASP A 47 9.23 -10.80 -26.06
C ASP A 47 10.58 -11.05 -25.40
N ALA A 48 11.25 -9.97 -25.04
CA ALA A 48 12.53 -9.93 -24.33
C ALA A 48 12.41 -9.17 -23.00
N SER A 49 11.21 -9.11 -22.43
CA SER A 49 10.92 -8.38 -21.20
C SER A 49 11.60 -9.01 -19.97
N GLU A 50 11.73 -8.27 -18.87
CA GLU A 50 12.34 -8.75 -17.61
C GLU A 50 13.73 -9.36 -17.84
N ASN A 51 14.66 -8.56 -18.39
CA ASN A 51 16.06 -8.92 -18.63
C ASN A 51 17.00 -7.76 -18.24
N GLN A 52 18.29 -7.83 -18.59
CA GLN A 52 19.29 -6.80 -18.32
C GLN A 52 19.85 -6.18 -19.62
N LEU A 53 19.03 -6.13 -20.67
CA LEU A 53 19.45 -5.65 -21.99
C LEU A 53 19.73 -4.15 -21.93
N THR A 54 20.91 -3.75 -22.40
CA THR A 54 21.28 -2.33 -22.51
C THR A 54 20.98 -1.74 -23.88
N GLN A 55 20.90 -2.61 -24.90
CA GLN A 55 20.53 -2.27 -26.28
C GLN A 55 19.83 -3.47 -26.93
N LEU A 56 19.04 -3.19 -27.97
CA LEU A 56 18.48 -4.22 -28.85
C LEU A 56 19.28 -4.31 -30.17
N PRO A 57 19.42 -5.51 -30.76
CA PRO A 57 19.97 -5.67 -32.10
C PRO A 57 19.05 -5.05 -33.17
N ALA A 58 19.52 -5.02 -34.43
CA ALA A 58 18.68 -4.57 -35.54
C ALA A 58 17.39 -5.40 -35.63
N LEU A 59 16.25 -4.71 -35.68
CA LEU A 59 14.93 -5.35 -35.71
C LEU A 59 14.61 -5.83 -37.14
N PRO A 60 14.02 -7.03 -37.30
CA PRO A 60 13.64 -7.54 -38.60
C PRO A 60 12.46 -6.75 -39.17
N ALA A 61 12.44 -6.56 -40.49
CA ALA A 61 11.42 -5.75 -41.17
C ALA A 61 9.99 -6.29 -41.03
N GLY A 62 9.84 -7.59 -40.76
CA GLY A 62 8.56 -8.27 -40.56
C GLY A 62 8.05 -8.28 -39.11
N LEU A 63 8.77 -7.68 -38.16
CA LEU A 63 8.37 -7.66 -36.76
C LEU A 63 7.10 -6.80 -36.59
N THR A 64 6.06 -7.41 -36.00
CA THR A 64 4.77 -6.76 -35.71
C THR A 64 4.63 -6.43 -34.23
N THR A 65 5.25 -7.21 -33.36
CA THR A 65 5.15 -7.04 -31.90
C THR A 65 6.53 -7.09 -31.25
N LEU A 66 6.85 -6.06 -30.48
CA LEU A 66 8.07 -5.96 -29.69
C LEU A 66 7.71 -5.66 -28.23
N ALA A 67 8.00 -6.59 -27.33
CA ALA A 67 7.99 -6.38 -25.89
C ALA A 67 9.42 -6.48 -25.36
N ALA A 68 9.88 -5.44 -24.70
CA ALA A 68 11.21 -5.34 -24.09
C ALA A 68 11.14 -4.59 -22.75
N ALA A 69 10.00 -4.68 -22.06
CA ALA A 69 9.77 -4.03 -20.77
C ALA A 69 10.74 -4.52 -19.70
N THR A 70 10.98 -3.71 -18.65
CA THR A 70 11.85 -4.07 -17.52
C THR A 70 13.23 -4.51 -17.99
N ASN A 71 13.94 -3.58 -18.63
CA ASN A 71 15.32 -3.74 -19.11
C ASN A 71 16.13 -2.46 -18.79
N LEU A 72 17.41 -2.46 -19.14
CA LEU A 72 18.33 -1.33 -18.96
C LEU A 72 18.58 -0.57 -20.27
N LEU A 73 17.59 -0.53 -21.16
CA LEU A 73 17.73 0.03 -22.50
C LEU A 73 18.01 1.54 -22.42
N THR A 74 19.12 1.98 -23.02
CA THR A 74 19.43 3.41 -23.12
C THR A 74 18.85 4.05 -24.37
N CYS A 75 18.61 3.25 -25.41
CA CYS A 75 18.03 3.67 -26.69
C CYS A 75 17.38 2.49 -27.40
N LEU A 76 16.49 2.79 -28.36
CA LEU A 76 15.91 1.81 -29.26
C LEU A 76 16.52 1.93 -30.67
N PRO A 77 16.71 0.81 -31.40
CA PRO A 77 17.04 0.84 -32.81
C PRO A 77 15.88 1.39 -33.65
N ALA A 78 16.10 1.58 -34.95
CA ALA A 78 15.04 1.97 -35.87
C ALA A 78 13.89 0.92 -35.85
N LEU A 79 12.67 1.41 -35.63
CA LEU A 79 11.48 0.56 -35.56
C LEU A 79 11.03 0.15 -36.98
N PRO A 80 10.64 -1.11 -37.19
CA PRO A 80 10.19 -1.58 -38.49
C PRO A 80 8.81 -0.98 -38.84
N ALA A 81 8.59 -0.71 -40.13
CA ALA A 81 7.36 -0.06 -40.60
C ALA A 81 6.08 -0.87 -40.34
N GLY A 82 6.20 -2.19 -40.17
CA GLY A 82 5.08 -3.10 -39.88
C GLY A 82 4.78 -3.29 -38.39
N LEU A 83 5.50 -2.61 -37.49
CA LEU A 83 5.29 -2.75 -36.05
C LEU A 83 3.92 -2.17 -35.65
N THR A 84 3.10 -2.99 -34.98
CA THR A 84 1.77 -2.62 -34.50
C THR A 84 1.74 -2.43 -32.98
N ALA A 85 2.59 -3.14 -32.23
CA ALA A 85 2.66 -3.04 -30.77
C ALA A 85 4.11 -2.90 -30.29
N LEU A 86 4.34 -1.90 -29.44
CA LEU A 86 5.61 -1.62 -28.78
C LEU A 86 5.41 -1.52 -27.27
N ASP A 87 6.09 -2.37 -26.51
CA ASP A 87 6.16 -2.30 -25.05
C ASP A 87 7.61 -2.20 -24.58
N VAL A 88 7.93 -1.07 -23.94
CA VAL A 88 9.21 -0.74 -23.32
C VAL A 88 8.99 -0.11 -21.93
N ASN A 89 7.92 -0.53 -21.23
CA ASN A 89 7.67 -0.10 -19.85
C ASN A 89 8.86 -0.40 -18.93
N CYS A 90 9.00 0.34 -17.82
CA CYS A 90 10.03 0.07 -16.80
C CYS A 90 11.46 0.11 -17.35
N CYS A 91 11.71 0.95 -18.36
CA CYS A 91 13.03 1.18 -18.95
C CYS A 91 13.55 2.57 -18.54
N ASP A 92 13.99 2.69 -17.28
CA ASP A 92 14.32 3.98 -16.65
C ASP A 92 15.47 4.75 -17.34
N GLN A 93 16.31 4.06 -18.11
CA GLN A 93 17.43 4.67 -18.85
C GLN A 93 17.04 5.15 -20.25
N LEU A 94 15.83 4.83 -20.73
CA LEU A 94 15.36 5.22 -22.04
C LEU A 94 14.79 6.65 -21.98
N THR A 95 15.57 7.62 -22.47
CA THR A 95 15.20 9.04 -22.38
C THR A 95 14.45 9.57 -23.60
N GLU A 96 14.50 8.85 -24.71
CA GLU A 96 13.88 9.22 -25.98
C GLU A 96 13.41 7.99 -26.77
N LEU A 97 12.36 8.18 -27.57
CA LEU A 97 11.89 7.18 -28.53
C LEU A 97 12.30 7.58 -29.96
N PRO A 98 12.67 6.61 -30.82
CA PRO A 98 12.85 6.85 -32.25
C PRO A 98 11.50 7.20 -32.91
N PRO A 99 11.49 7.68 -34.17
CA PRO A 99 10.26 7.87 -34.93
C PRO A 99 9.38 6.62 -34.90
N LEU A 100 8.11 6.81 -34.55
CA LEU A 100 7.14 5.73 -34.46
C LEU A 100 6.60 5.38 -35.85
N PRO A 101 6.37 4.09 -36.16
CA PRO A 101 5.84 3.68 -37.45
C PRO A 101 4.35 4.04 -37.60
N GLU A 102 3.95 4.42 -38.82
CA GLU A 102 2.57 4.85 -39.15
C GLU A 102 1.47 3.80 -38.89
N GLY A 103 1.85 2.53 -38.69
CA GLY A 103 0.94 1.43 -38.39
C GLY A 103 0.85 1.06 -36.90
N LEU A 104 1.55 1.77 -36.01
CA LEU A 104 1.59 1.47 -34.58
C LEU A 104 0.22 1.74 -33.95
N THR A 105 -0.37 0.73 -33.30
CA THR A 105 -1.67 0.82 -32.63
C THR A 105 -1.53 0.92 -31.11
N GLU A 106 -0.49 0.29 -30.55
CA GLU A 106 -0.25 0.21 -29.11
C GLU A 106 1.17 0.68 -28.77
N LEU A 107 1.26 1.67 -27.88
CA LEU A 107 2.51 2.16 -27.33
C LEU A 107 2.46 2.09 -25.80
N HIS A 108 3.34 1.29 -25.22
CA HIS A 108 3.55 1.22 -23.78
C HIS A 108 5.00 1.58 -23.46
N ALA A 109 5.20 2.73 -22.82
CA ALA A 109 6.50 3.27 -22.46
C ALA A 109 6.42 4.02 -21.11
N GLY A 110 5.60 3.51 -20.19
CA GLY A 110 5.46 4.03 -18.84
C GLY A 110 6.58 3.58 -17.91
N TYR A 111 6.68 4.20 -16.73
CA TYR A 111 7.75 3.96 -15.75
C TYR A 111 9.13 4.06 -16.41
N GLY A 112 9.44 5.23 -16.94
CA GLY A 112 10.65 5.44 -17.75
C GLY A 112 11.33 6.78 -17.48
N GLY A 113 12.31 7.09 -18.32
CA GLY A 113 13.07 8.34 -18.28
C GLY A 113 12.70 9.33 -19.38
N LEU A 114 11.57 9.14 -20.09
CA LEU A 114 11.23 9.91 -21.28
C LEU A 114 10.99 11.39 -20.94
N ARG A 115 11.62 12.27 -21.71
CA ARG A 115 11.46 13.73 -21.57
C ARG A 115 10.57 14.35 -22.63
N HIS A 116 10.52 13.73 -23.80
CA HIS A 116 9.72 14.15 -24.94
C HIS A 116 9.23 12.91 -25.70
N LEU A 117 8.10 13.07 -26.40
CA LEU A 117 7.60 12.06 -27.35
C LEU A 117 7.85 12.53 -28.79
N PRO A 118 8.15 11.60 -29.71
CA PRO A 118 8.11 11.88 -31.15
C PRO A 118 6.68 12.14 -31.62
N ALA A 119 6.52 12.49 -32.90
CA ALA A 119 5.19 12.61 -33.50
C ALA A 119 4.42 11.28 -33.36
N LEU A 120 3.17 11.37 -32.92
CA LEU A 120 2.30 10.22 -32.71
C LEU A 120 1.56 9.86 -34.01
N PRO A 121 1.66 8.60 -34.49
CA PRO A 121 0.96 8.16 -35.69
C PRO A 121 -0.56 8.10 -35.46
N GLY A 122 -1.32 8.34 -36.53
CA GLY A 122 -2.78 8.41 -36.50
C GLY A 122 -3.49 7.09 -36.18
N SER A 123 -2.77 5.97 -36.26
CA SER A 123 -3.26 4.61 -35.99
C SER A 123 -3.30 4.24 -34.52
N LEU A 124 -2.66 5.02 -33.63
CA LEU A 124 -2.60 4.73 -32.20
C LEU A 124 -4.00 4.76 -31.57
N THR A 125 -4.33 3.67 -30.88
CA THR A 125 -5.56 3.53 -30.08
C THR A 125 -5.25 3.51 -28.59
N THR A 126 -4.06 3.04 -28.20
CA THR A 126 -3.63 2.95 -26.80
C THR A 126 -2.23 3.55 -26.65
N ILE A 127 -2.10 4.51 -25.73
CA ILE A 127 -0.82 5.10 -25.36
C ILE A 127 -0.73 5.07 -23.84
N ASN A 128 0.30 4.41 -23.31
CA ASN A 128 0.72 4.52 -21.92
C ASN A 128 2.14 5.10 -21.88
N VAL A 129 2.25 6.29 -21.31
CA VAL A 129 3.52 7.00 -21.05
C VAL A 129 3.53 7.53 -19.61
N SER A 130 2.82 6.87 -18.69
CA SER A 130 2.78 7.29 -17.29
C SER A 130 4.13 7.16 -16.60
N THR A 131 4.33 7.89 -15.50
CA THR A 131 5.57 7.86 -14.70
C THR A 131 6.81 8.13 -15.57
N ASN A 132 6.83 9.31 -16.19
CA ASN A 132 7.94 9.82 -17.02
C ASN A 132 8.22 11.29 -16.67
N TRP A 133 9.11 11.95 -17.42
CA TRP A 133 9.47 13.36 -17.24
C TRP A 133 8.96 14.26 -18.39
N LEU A 134 7.83 13.92 -19.00
CA LEU A 134 7.27 14.68 -20.10
C LEU A 134 6.80 16.05 -19.62
N THR A 135 7.25 17.11 -20.30
CA THR A 135 6.81 18.49 -20.03
C THR A 135 5.71 18.96 -20.97
N GLU A 136 5.57 18.30 -22.13
CA GLU A 136 4.56 18.57 -23.14
C GLU A 136 4.21 17.29 -23.89
N LEU A 137 3.04 17.28 -24.53
CA LEU A 137 2.61 16.21 -25.44
C LEU A 137 2.48 16.74 -26.87
N PRO A 138 2.82 15.94 -27.88
CA PRO A 138 2.52 16.25 -29.28
C PRO A 138 1.02 16.17 -29.56
N LEU A 139 0.62 16.48 -30.80
CA LEU A 139 -0.76 16.34 -31.24
C LEU A 139 -1.26 14.90 -31.02
N LEU A 140 -2.43 14.76 -30.38
CA LEU A 140 -3.00 13.45 -30.09
C LEU A 140 -3.73 12.87 -31.31
N PRO A 141 -3.59 11.55 -31.59
CA PRO A 141 -4.38 10.86 -32.60
C PRO A 141 -5.88 10.89 -32.28
N ALA A 142 -6.70 11.12 -33.31
CA ALA A 142 -8.15 11.31 -33.15
C ALA A 142 -8.91 10.04 -32.71
N ASN A 143 -8.33 8.85 -32.88
CA ASN A 143 -8.96 7.55 -32.58
C ASN A 143 -8.39 6.90 -31.31
N LEU A 144 -7.82 7.69 -30.40
CA LEU A 144 -7.34 7.17 -29.11
C LEU A 144 -8.52 6.68 -28.25
N ASP A 145 -8.46 5.43 -27.82
CA ASP A 145 -9.38 4.84 -26.84
C ASP A 145 -8.84 5.04 -25.42
N ALA A 146 -7.53 4.91 -25.23
CA ALA A 146 -6.88 5.07 -23.93
C ALA A 146 -5.58 5.87 -24.04
N LEU A 147 -5.46 6.90 -23.20
CA LEU A 147 -4.26 7.69 -23.03
C LEU A 147 -3.93 7.78 -21.54
N ASP A 148 -2.82 7.19 -21.12
CA ASP A 148 -2.27 7.35 -19.79
C ASP A 148 -0.99 8.20 -19.84
N THR A 149 -1.05 9.35 -19.20
CA THR A 149 0.00 10.36 -19.08
C THR A 149 0.24 10.74 -17.62
N SER A 150 -0.23 9.90 -16.70
CA SER A 150 -0.16 10.15 -15.26
C SER A 150 1.29 10.21 -14.77
N ASP A 151 1.53 10.89 -13.65
CA ASP A 151 2.87 11.12 -13.07
C ASP A 151 3.92 11.59 -14.10
N ASN A 152 3.64 12.73 -14.72
CA ASN A 152 4.58 13.42 -15.60
C ASN A 152 4.83 14.84 -15.08
N LYS A 153 5.37 15.73 -15.92
CA LYS A 153 5.62 17.14 -15.61
C LYS A 153 4.84 18.07 -16.54
N LEU A 154 3.67 17.62 -16.99
CA LEU A 154 2.80 18.37 -17.90
C LEU A 154 2.14 19.56 -17.19
N SER A 155 2.28 20.76 -17.75
CA SER A 155 1.56 21.96 -17.29
C SER A 155 0.20 22.15 -17.98
N GLU A 156 -0.01 21.49 -19.10
CA GLU A 156 -1.26 21.50 -19.89
C GLU A 156 -1.33 20.24 -20.77
N LEU A 157 -2.54 19.90 -21.22
CA LEU A 157 -2.75 18.92 -22.29
C LEU A 157 -2.97 19.64 -23.62
N PRO A 158 -2.58 19.03 -24.76
CA PRO A 158 -2.77 19.63 -26.07
C PRO A 158 -4.26 19.80 -26.38
N PRO A 159 -4.69 20.84 -27.11
CA PRO A 159 -6.09 21.10 -27.41
C PRO A 159 -6.83 19.92 -28.06
N SER A 160 -6.11 19.08 -28.82
CA SER A 160 -6.64 17.85 -29.43
C SER A 160 -7.23 16.87 -28.42
N VAL A 161 -6.90 16.97 -27.14
CA VAL A 161 -7.51 16.14 -26.09
C VAL A 161 -9.03 16.32 -26.06
N PHE A 162 -9.54 17.52 -26.35
CA PHE A 162 -10.98 17.80 -26.32
C PHE A 162 -11.72 17.26 -27.54
N ASP A 163 -10.99 16.91 -28.60
CA ASP A 163 -11.54 16.35 -29.85
C ASP A 163 -11.67 14.81 -29.80
N LEU A 164 -11.16 14.18 -28.74
CA LEU A 164 -11.22 12.73 -28.58
C LEU A 164 -12.67 12.23 -28.40
N PRO A 165 -12.96 10.98 -28.82
CA PRO A 165 -14.26 10.37 -28.61
C PRO A 165 -14.69 10.34 -27.13
N HIS A 166 -16.00 10.39 -26.89
CA HIS A 166 -16.54 10.27 -25.53
C HIS A 166 -16.18 8.95 -24.83
N ALA A 167 -15.96 7.88 -25.61
CA ALA A 167 -15.55 6.58 -25.08
C ALA A 167 -14.10 6.58 -24.57
N SER A 168 -13.30 7.55 -24.99
CA SER A 168 -11.88 7.60 -24.69
C SER A 168 -11.64 7.92 -23.21
N LEU A 169 -10.72 7.19 -22.61
CA LEU A 169 -10.24 7.40 -21.27
C LEU A 169 -8.88 8.11 -21.31
N VAL A 170 -8.80 9.27 -20.68
CA VAL A 170 -7.56 10.02 -20.51
C VAL A 170 -7.23 10.06 -19.03
N LEU A 171 -6.14 9.41 -18.64
CA LEU A 171 -5.55 9.46 -17.31
C LEU A 171 -4.38 10.45 -17.35
N ALA A 172 -4.44 11.50 -16.55
CA ALA A 172 -3.44 12.54 -16.50
C ALA A 172 -3.20 13.00 -15.06
N GLU A 173 -3.35 12.09 -14.10
CA GLU A 173 -3.18 12.37 -12.69
C GLU A 173 -1.71 12.67 -12.35
N ILE A 174 -1.45 13.33 -11.22
CA ILE A 174 -0.06 13.56 -10.75
C ILE A 174 0.76 14.39 -11.79
N ASN A 175 0.12 15.38 -12.42
CA ASN A 175 0.79 16.35 -13.29
C ASN A 175 0.68 17.77 -12.70
N PRO A 176 1.71 18.63 -12.83
CA PRO A 176 1.69 20.03 -12.39
C PRO A 176 0.86 20.92 -13.32
N PHE A 177 -0.41 20.57 -13.56
CA PHE A 177 -1.27 21.36 -14.42
C PHE A 177 -1.41 22.79 -13.90
N SER A 178 -1.30 23.74 -14.83
CA SER A 178 -1.45 25.15 -14.48
C SER A 178 -2.89 25.42 -13.99
N PRO A 179 -3.09 26.31 -13.01
CA PRO A 179 -4.44 26.66 -12.55
C PRO A 179 -5.35 27.16 -13.68
N ALA A 180 -4.78 27.85 -14.67
CA ALA A 180 -5.51 28.32 -15.86
C ALA A 180 -6.03 27.14 -16.70
N PHE A 181 -5.18 26.14 -16.94
CA PHE A 181 -5.58 24.93 -17.65
C PHE A 181 -6.64 24.14 -16.87
N LEU A 182 -6.48 23.97 -15.55
CA LEU A 182 -7.47 23.30 -14.70
C LEU A 182 -8.83 24.01 -14.73
N GLN A 183 -8.86 25.35 -14.68
CA GLN A 183 -10.09 26.12 -14.81
C GLN A 183 -10.76 25.93 -16.18
N GLN A 184 -9.97 25.92 -17.26
CA GLN A 184 -10.47 25.66 -18.60
C GLN A 184 -11.03 24.23 -18.72
N LEU A 185 -10.28 23.24 -18.22
CA LEU A 185 -10.67 21.83 -18.23
C LEU A 185 -11.98 21.62 -17.47
N LEU A 186 -12.11 22.19 -16.27
CA LEU A 186 -13.34 22.14 -15.47
C LEU A 186 -14.50 22.85 -16.16
N ALA A 187 -14.27 24.01 -16.78
CA ALA A 187 -15.31 24.74 -17.51
C ALA A 187 -15.83 23.96 -18.72
N VAL A 188 -14.94 23.29 -19.46
CA VAL A 188 -15.31 22.48 -20.64
C VAL A 188 -16.02 21.18 -20.24
N THR A 189 -15.46 20.45 -19.28
CA THR A 189 -15.99 19.15 -18.83
C THR A 189 -17.29 19.26 -18.04
N SER A 190 -17.53 20.39 -17.37
CA SER A 190 -18.79 20.66 -16.63
C SER A 190 -19.89 21.28 -17.51
N ALA A 191 -19.60 21.60 -18.77
CA ALA A 191 -20.57 22.24 -19.66
C ALA A 191 -21.76 21.29 -19.97
N PRO A 192 -23.01 21.77 -19.89
CA PRO A 192 -24.17 20.95 -20.23
C PRO A 192 -24.10 20.54 -21.70
N GLY A 193 -23.97 19.23 -21.95
CA GLY A 193 -23.82 18.67 -23.30
C GLY A 193 -22.37 18.39 -23.72
N TYR A 194 -21.40 18.40 -22.80
CA TYR A 194 -20.06 17.89 -23.05
C TYR A 194 -20.10 16.46 -23.63
N ARG A 195 -19.42 16.26 -24.76
CA ARG A 195 -19.30 14.98 -25.49
C ARG A 195 -17.85 14.58 -25.77
N GLY A 196 -16.90 15.27 -25.14
CA GLY A 196 -15.48 14.92 -25.23
C GLY A 196 -15.14 13.72 -24.35
N PRO A 197 -13.85 13.37 -24.25
CA PRO A 197 -13.40 12.17 -23.52
C PRO A 197 -13.59 12.29 -22.01
N ARG A 198 -13.47 11.15 -21.33
CA ARG A 198 -13.38 11.09 -19.87
C ARG A 198 -11.95 11.39 -19.43
N ILE A 199 -11.72 12.58 -18.89
CA ILE A 199 -10.41 13.03 -18.43
C ILE A 199 -10.36 12.94 -16.90
N ARG A 200 -9.45 12.11 -16.38
CA ARG A 200 -9.07 12.07 -14.97
C ARG A 200 -7.80 12.87 -14.77
N PHE A 201 -7.82 13.76 -13.80
CA PHE A 201 -6.70 14.63 -13.45
C PHE A 201 -6.82 14.98 -11.97
N SER A 202 -5.69 15.21 -11.31
CA SER A 202 -5.68 15.62 -9.91
C SER A 202 -6.17 17.09 -9.81
N SER A 203 -7.26 17.34 -9.09
CA SER A 203 -7.83 18.69 -8.91
C SER A 203 -7.08 19.46 -7.82
N THR A 204 -5.83 19.82 -8.08
CA THR A 204 -5.01 20.63 -7.18
C THR A 204 -5.26 22.13 -7.39
N THR A 205 -6.40 22.64 -6.93
CA THR A 205 -6.43 24.04 -6.47
C THR A 205 -6.02 24.08 -5.00
N GLY A 206 -4.72 23.96 -4.81
CA GLY A 206 -4.04 23.96 -3.52
C GLY A 206 -2.55 23.71 -3.75
N GLU A 207 -1.87 24.75 -4.25
CA GLU A 207 -0.41 24.89 -4.38
C GLU A 207 0.40 23.59 -4.51
N VAL A 208 0.43 23.11 -5.75
CA VAL A 208 1.46 22.20 -6.24
C VAL A 208 2.80 22.92 -6.23
N SER A 209 3.66 22.55 -5.28
CA SER A 209 5.10 22.62 -5.48
C SER A 209 5.62 21.18 -5.48
N ILE A 210 5.86 20.67 -6.69
CA ILE A 210 6.57 19.42 -6.95
C ILE A 210 7.94 19.49 -6.30
N ALA A 211 8.31 18.38 -5.68
CA ALA A 211 9.62 18.08 -5.16
C ALA A 211 10.79 18.51 -6.10
N SER A 212 11.38 19.69 -5.83
CA SER A 212 12.77 19.65 -5.40
C SER A 212 12.76 18.95 -4.05
N ALA A 213 13.64 17.98 -3.79
CA ALA A 213 13.78 17.32 -2.49
C ALA A 213 13.51 18.32 -1.36
N ARG A 214 12.28 18.35 -0.85
CA ARG A 214 11.93 19.25 0.23
C ARG A 214 12.78 18.76 1.37
N ALA A 215 13.50 19.66 2.06
CA ALA A 215 14.23 19.25 3.24
C ALA A 215 13.26 18.44 4.12
N LEU A 216 13.66 17.22 4.50
CA LEU A 216 12.88 16.25 5.28
C LEU A 216 11.88 16.85 6.30
N PRO A 217 12.17 17.95 7.03
CA PRO A 217 11.22 18.57 7.97
C PRO A 217 10.03 19.32 7.34
N VAL A 218 10.00 19.61 6.04
CA VAL A 218 8.91 20.40 5.42
C VAL A 218 7.62 19.58 5.26
N ALA A 219 7.70 18.25 5.12
CA ALA A 219 6.54 17.37 5.08
C ALA A 219 5.71 17.41 6.38
N ILE A 220 6.37 17.70 7.51
CA ILE A 220 5.69 17.85 8.81
C ILE A 220 4.85 19.13 8.84
N LEU A 221 5.35 20.22 8.25
CA LEU A 221 4.66 21.51 8.28
C LEU A 221 3.27 21.44 7.67
N ASP A 222 3.10 20.60 6.66
CA ASP A 222 1.79 20.39 6.05
C ASP A 222 0.75 20.00 7.10
N TRP A 223 1.12 19.28 8.16
CA TRP A 223 0.19 18.85 9.20
C TRP A 223 -0.07 19.90 10.29
N PHE A 224 0.73 20.95 10.44
CA PHE A 224 0.52 21.98 11.46
C PHE A 224 -0.18 23.23 10.90
N SER A 225 -0.97 23.90 11.73
CA SER A 225 -1.69 25.14 11.36
C SER A 225 -1.10 26.41 11.98
N ASN A 226 -0.24 26.27 13.00
CA ASN A 226 0.40 27.34 13.76
C ASN A 226 1.85 26.95 14.12
N ASP A 227 2.71 27.93 14.42
CA ASP A 227 4.08 27.76 14.94
C ASP A 227 5.04 26.91 14.08
N GLU A 228 4.97 27.10 12.75
CA GLU A 228 5.77 26.38 11.75
C GLU A 228 7.27 26.35 12.08
N GLN A 229 7.85 27.49 12.47
CA GLN A 229 9.29 27.60 12.73
C GLN A 229 9.76 26.76 13.93
N ALA A 230 8.99 26.74 15.02
CA ALA A 230 9.34 25.99 16.22
C ALA A 230 9.24 24.48 15.99
N GLN A 231 8.25 24.04 15.19
CA GLN A 231 8.13 22.64 14.79
C GLN A 231 9.27 22.22 13.85
N LEU A 232 9.68 23.11 12.94
CA LEU A 232 10.80 22.86 12.03
C LEU A 232 12.11 22.69 12.78
N ASP A 233 12.39 23.57 13.75
CA ASP A 233 13.59 23.49 14.59
C ASP A 233 13.61 22.19 15.43
N GLN A 234 12.46 21.81 15.99
CA GLN A 234 12.32 20.59 16.78
C GLN A 234 12.56 19.32 15.95
N TRP A 235 12.05 19.26 14.74
CA TRP A 235 12.21 18.07 13.88
C TRP A 235 13.49 18.07 13.05
N GLN A 236 14.15 19.22 12.87
CA GLN A 236 15.48 19.31 12.26
C GLN A 236 16.53 18.49 13.01
N GLU A 237 16.45 18.46 14.35
CA GLU A 237 17.34 17.65 15.18
C GLU A 237 17.15 16.13 15.00
N HIS A 238 16.09 15.70 14.32
CA HIS A 238 15.72 14.28 14.17
C HIS A 238 15.89 13.75 12.74
N ILE A 239 16.39 14.58 11.81
CA ILE A 239 16.61 14.22 10.39
C ILE A 239 17.70 13.16 10.22
N GLU A 240 18.72 13.16 11.07
CA GLU A 240 19.84 12.20 11.00
C GLU A 240 19.50 10.82 11.61
N GLU A 241 18.27 10.63 12.13
CA GLU A 241 17.83 9.32 12.61
C GLU A 241 17.70 8.34 11.44
N ALA A 242 18.20 7.12 11.63
CA ALA A 242 18.13 6.09 10.59
C ALA A 242 16.68 5.85 10.15
N HIS A 243 16.47 5.77 8.84
CA HIS A 243 15.16 5.56 8.20
C HIS A 243 14.13 6.70 8.35
N ALA A 244 14.56 7.90 8.77
CA ALA A 244 13.68 9.05 8.87
C ALA A 244 13.07 9.44 7.50
N ALA A 245 13.79 9.24 6.39
CA ALA A 245 13.31 9.57 5.04
C ALA A 245 12.07 8.79 4.61
N GLU A 246 11.99 7.53 5.02
CA GLU A 246 10.88 6.63 4.79
C GLU A 246 9.65 7.05 5.58
N PHE A 247 9.85 7.55 6.81
CA PHE A 247 8.79 8.13 7.63
C PHE A 247 8.19 9.41 7.02
N PHE A 248 9.02 10.30 6.46
CA PHE A 248 8.52 11.50 5.79
C PHE A 248 7.76 11.18 4.50
N ARG A 249 8.27 10.23 3.71
CA ARG A 249 7.55 9.72 2.53
C ARG A 249 6.19 9.13 2.91
N PHE A 250 6.11 8.44 4.05
CA PHE A 250 4.84 7.96 4.58
C PHE A 250 3.88 9.11 4.92
N LEU A 251 4.35 10.21 5.53
CA LEU A 251 3.50 11.37 5.82
C LEU A 251 2.98 12.06 4.56
N ASP A 252 3.82 12.18 3.53
CA ASP A 252 3.40 12.72 2.23
C ASP A 252 2.32 11.82 1.59
N ARG A 253 2.54 10.50 1.59
CA ARG A 253 1.56 9.53 1.10
C ARG A 253 0.26 9.56 1.91
N LEU A 254 0.34 9.67 3.24
CA LEU A 254 -0.84 9.78 4.11
C LEU A 254 -1.65 11.04 3.82
N ARG A 255 -0.98 12.14 3.46
CA ARG A 255 -1.65 13.37 3.03
C ARG A 255 -2.36 13.18 1.70
N GLU A 256 -1.74 12.49 0.76
CA GLU A 256 -2.26 12.24 -0.59
C GLU A 256 -3.40 11.22 -0.60
N SER A 257 -3.34 10.22 0.28
CA SER A 257 -4.28 9.10 0.32
C SER A 257 -5.53 9.35 1.18
N VAL A 258 -5.51 10.36 2.04
CA VAL A 258 -6.60 10.67 2.96
C VAL A 258 -7.25 11.99 2.60
N ASN A 259 -8.57 12.10 2.80
CA ASN A 259 -9.27 13.37 2.65
C ASN A 259 -8.70 14.42 3.62
N TYR A 260 -7.83 15.28 3.09
CA TYR A 260 -7.06 16.26 3.81
C TYR A 260 -7.93 17.42 4.31
N ASN A 261 -8.69 17.15 5.37
CA ASN A 261 -9.56 18.10 6.05
C ASN A 261 -8.93 18.63 7.34
N ALA A 262 -9.45 19.76 7.86
CA ALA A 262 -8.88 20.46 9.01
C ALA A 262 -8.85 19.61 10.29
N ASP A 263 -9.85 18.77 10.50
CA ASP A 263 -9.98 17.95 11.71
C ASP A 263 -8.99 16.77 11.68
N PHE A 264 -8.83 16.10 10.53
CA PHE A 264 -7.83 15.05 10.33
C PHE A 264 -6.41 15.62 10.43
N LYS A 265 -6.17 16.80 9.84
CA LYS A 265 -4.91 17.53 9.98
C LYS A 265 -4.58 17.79 11.45
N ALA A 266 -5.55 18.22 12.26
CA ALA A 266 -5.37 18.45 13.70
C ALA A 266 -5.05 17.16 14.48
N ALA A 267 -5.67 16.02 14.13
CA ALA A 267 -5.38 14.73 14.74
C ALA A 267 -3.94 14.27 14.48
N VAL A 268 -3.50 14.33 13.22
CA VAL A 268 -2.13 13.98 12.84
C VAL A 268 -1.11 14.95 13.47
N ALA A 269 -1.40 16.24 13.55
CA ALA A 269 -0.56 17.23 14.23
C ALA A 269 -0.36 16.91 15.72
N SER A 270 -1.43 16.52 16.41
CA SER A 270 -1.39 16.10 17.83
C SER A 270 -0.50 14.86 18.00
N TRP A 271 -0.61 13.90 17.08
CA TRP A 271 0.22 12.70 17.09
C TRP A 271 1.70 12.99 16.80
N LEU A 272 2.00 13.80 15.78
CA LEU A 272 3.37 14.27 15.49
C LEU A 272 3.98 15.00 16.70
N SER A 273 3.19 15.81 17.40
CA SER A 273 3.65 16.49 18.62
C SER A 273 4.08 15.51 19.72
N LYS A 274 3.41 14.36 19.86
CA LYS A 274 3.80 13.30 20.80
C LYS A 274 5.09 12.60 20.38
N LEU A 275 5.24 12.30 19.09
CA LEU A 275 6.46 11.70 18.52
C LEU A 275 7.69 12.60 18.70
N ALA A 276 7.51 13.90 18.57
CA ALA A 276 8.59 14.86 18.76
C ALA A 276 9.12 14.85 20.21
N GLN A 277 8.29 14.49 21.19
CA GLN A 277 8.63 14.47 22.62
C GLN A 277 9.10 13.10 23.13
N ASP A 278 8.75 12.00 22.46
CA ASP A 278 9.13 10.63 22.86
C ASP A 278 10.02 9.98 21.79
N ARG A 279 11.33 9.96 22.06
CA ARG A 279 12.36 9.38 21.16
C ARG A 279 12.12 7.91 20.84
N GLU A 280 11.75 7.10 21.82
CA GLU A 280 11.53 5.66 21.59
C GLU A 280 10.24 5.42 20.80
N LEU A 281 9.17 6.19 21.06
CA LEU A 281 7.96 6.14 20.25
C LEU A 281 8.24 6.55 18.80
N ARG A 282 9.06 7.59 18.60
CA ARG A 282 9.48 8.05 17.28
C ARG A 282 10.27 7.00 16.51
N GLN A 283 11.27 6.37 17.14
CA GLN A 283 12.03 5.30 16.50
C GLN A 283 11.16 4.10 16.12
N LEU A 284 10.24 3.71 16.98
CA LEU A 284 9.29 2.63 16.67
C LEU A 284 8.33 3.03 15.53
N ALA A 285 7.86 4.28 15.51
CA ALA A 285 7.02 4.80 14.43
C ALA A 285 7.74 4.82 13.08
N ILE A 286 9.02 5.20 13.07
CA ILE A 286 9.87 5.18 11.88
C ILE A 286 10.03 3.74 11.36
N LEU A 287 10.30 2.76 12.23
CA LEU A 287 10.43 1.36 11.84
C LEU A 287 9.11 0.78 11.28
N VAL A 288 7.97 1.15 11.87
CA VAL A 288 6.65 0.74 11.37
C VAL A 288 6.38 1.36 9.98
N ALA A 289 6.72 2.63 9.78
CA ALA A 289 6.60 3.30 8.48
C ALA A 289 7.56 2.72 7.42
N GLN A 290 8.78 2.35 7.81
CA GLN A 290 9.73 1.67 6.93
C GLN A 290 9.18 0.31 6.46
N ALA A 291 8.73 -0.54 7.38
CA ALA A 291 8.20 -1.86 7.04
C ALA A 291 6.97 -1.79 6.12
N ALA A 292 6.19 -0.71 6.23
CA ALA A 292 5.07 -0.44 5.34
C ALA A 292 5.47 0.11 3.96
N THR A 293 6.65 0.74 3.85
CA THR A 293 7.19 1.24 2.58
C THR A 293 7.97 0.15 1.81
N GLU A 294 8.53 -0.85 2.52
CA GLU A 294 9.28 -1.97 1.93
C GLU A 294 8.40 -3.15 1.46
N ARG A 295 7.16 -3.27 1.95
CA ARG A 295 6.25 -4.39 1.64
C ARG A 295 4.97 -3.90 0.96
N CYS A 296 5.01 -3.85 -0.38
CA CYS A 296 3.91 -3.52 -1.30
C CYS A 296 3.33 -2.09 -1.19
N GLU A 297 2.76 -1.62 -2.30
CA GLU A 297 2.40 -0.22 -2.55
C GLU A 297 1.19 0.33 -1.73
N ASP A 298 0.41 -0.52 -1.03
CA ASP A 298 -0.97 -0.19 -0.63
C ASP A 298 -1.29 -0.07 0.89
N ARG A 299 -0.30 0.00 1.79
CA ARG A 299 -0.55 -0.14 3.25
C ARG A 299 -0.65 1.14 4.09
N VAL A 300 -0.77 2.33 3.51
CA VAL A 300 -0.69 3.61 4.25
C VAL A 300 -1.71 3.71 5.41
N THR A 301 -2.96 3.26 5.22
CA THR A 301 -3.98 3.25 6.28
C THR A 301 -3.69 2.25 7.39
N LEU A 302 -3.11 1.09 7.05
CA LEU A 302 -2.70 0.07 8.03
C LEU A 302 -1.60 0.62 8.93
N THR A 303 -0.62 1.29 8.31
CA THR A 303 0.47 1.94 9.04
C THR A 303 -0.07 3.00 10.00
N TYR A 304 -1.01 3.85 9.58
CA TYR A 304 -1.60 4.84 10.47
C TYR A 304 -2.32 4.22 11.68
N ASN A 305 -3.04 3.12 11.48
CA ASN A 305 -3.68 2.37 12.57
C ASN A 305 -2.67 1.73 13.50
N ASP A 306 -1.62 1.12 12.95
CA ASP A 306 -0.52 0.54 13.71
C ASP A 306 0.20 1.59 14.53
N LEU A 307 0.40 2.79 13.99
CA LEU A 307 0.98 3.94 14.68
C LEU A 307 0.08 4.47 15.80
N THR A 308 -1.24 4.48 15.58
CA THR A 308 -2.23 4.85 16.61
C THR A 308 -2.23 3.82 17.75
N LYS A 309 -2.31 2.52 17.41
CA LYS A 309 -2.21 1.40 18.36
C LYS A 309 -0.89 1.47 19.15
N LEU A 310 0.23 1.74 18.46
CA LEU A 310 1.56 1.87 19.05
C LEU A 310 1.63 3.04 20.06
N SER A 311 1.07 4.20 19.72
CA SER A 311 1.05 5.36 20.63
C SER A 311 0.28 5.05 21.91
N HIS A 312 -0.88 4.40 21.83
CA HIS A 312 -1.65 4.00 23.01
C HIS A 312 -0.95 2.91 23.82
N ALA A 313 -0.41 1.90 23.14
CA ALA A 313 0.38 0.84 23.77
C ALA A 313 1.57 1.41 24.56
N ARG A 314 2.27 2.41 24.01
CA ARG A 314 3.41 3.08 24.64
C ARG A 314 2.99 3.87 25.89
N ALA A 315 1.90 4.62 25.83
CA ALA A 315 1.40 5.37 26.97
C ALA A 315 1.02 4.44 28.14
N VAL A 316 0.41 3.28 27.85
CA VAL A 316 0.16 2.21 28.82
C VAL A 316 1.47 1.61 29.35
N ALA A 317 2.46 1.39 28.48
CA ALA A 317 3.78 0.87 28.86
C ALA A 317 4.56 1.79 29.81
N ARG A 318 4.39 3.12 29.69
CA ARG A 318 5.04 4.13 30.56
C ARG A 318 4.33 4.34 31.89
N GLY A 319 3.16 3.76 32.07
CA GLY A 319 2.38 3.84 33.31
C GLY A 319 1.46 5.05 33.43
N GLU A 320 1.18 5.75 32.32
CA GLU A 320 0.27 6.92 32.31
C GLU A 320 -1.18 6.58 32.69
N TYR A 321 -1.52 5.29 32.69
CA TYR A 321 -2.83 4.75 33.03
C TYR A 321 -2.82 3.84 34.27
N ASP A 322 -1.72 3.75 35.02
CA ASP A 322 -1.58 2.80 36.16
C ASP A 322 -2.60 3.04 37.29
N ALA A 323 -3.13 4.25 37.39
CA ALA A 323 -4.21 4.62 38.32
C ALA A 323 -5.62 4.45 37.72
N ARG A 324 -5.74 4.12 36.43
CA ARG A 324 -6.97 4.16 35.63
C ARG A 324 -7.11 2.88 34.78
N LEU A 325 -7.09 1.72 35.44
CA LEU A 325 -7.10 0.41 34.76
C LEU A 325 -8.32 0.21 33.86
N ALA A 326 -9.46 0.81 34.21
CA ALA A 326 -10.66 0.84 33.38
C ALA A 326 -10.40 1.39 31.96
N GLU A 327 -9.59 2.44 31.84
CA GLU A 327 -9.24 3.03 30.54
C GLU A 327 -8.28 2.14 29.75
N ILE A 328 -7.41 1.37 30.43
CA ILE A 328 -6.53 0.39 29.76
C ILE A 328 -7.37 -0.71 29.11
N VAL A 329 -8.43 -1.18 29.78
CA VAL A 329 -9.37 -2.15 29.21
C VAL A 329 -10.09 -1.57 27.99
N ASP A 330 -10.51 -0.30 28.05
CA ASP A 330 -11.16 0.37 26.91
C ASP A 330 -10.20 0.55 25.72
N LEU A 331 -8.94 0.91 25.97
CA LEU A 331 -7.90 0.98 24.93
C LEU A 331 -7.63 -0.39 24.32
N GLY A 332 -7.56 -1.44 25.13
CA GLY A 332 -7.39 -2.82 24.66
C GLY A 332 -8.56 -3.27 23.78
N ARG A 333 -9.81 -2.99 24.18
CA ARG A 333 -11.00 -3.27 23.37
C ARG A 333 -10.99 -2.50 22.07
N GLY A 334 -10.61 -1.24 22.12
CA GLY A 334 -10.44 -0.40 20.95
C GLY A 334 -9.41 -0.96 19.96
N ALA A 335 -8.24 -1.38 20.45
CA ALA A 335 -7.20 -2.00 19.62
C ALA A 335 -7.67 -3.32 18.99
N PHE A 336 -8.35 -4.18 19.76
CA PHE A 336 -8.94 -5.42 19.24
C PHE A 336 -9.95 -5.15 18.11
N ARG A 337 -10.85 -4.19 18.31
CA ARG A 337 -11.86 -3.82 17.31
C ARG A 337 -11.21 -3.26 16.04
N LEU A 338 -10.13 -2.50 16.15
CA LEU A 338 -9.36 -2.02 15.01
C LEU A 338 -8.71 -3.18 14.23
N ASP A 339 -8.07 -4.13 14.92
CA ASP A 339 -7.46 -5.32 14.29
C ASP A 339 -8.51 -6.19 13.58
N ALA A 340 -9.70 -6.34 14.15
CA ALA A 340 -10.81 -7.08 13.54
C ALA A 340 -11.39 -6.34 12.33
N LEU A 341 -11.57 -5.01 12.44
CA LEU A 341 -12.08 -4.18 11.37
C LEU A 341 -11.13 -4.15 10.16
N GLU A 342 -9.83 -4.14 10.41
CA GLU A 342 -8.79 -4.25 9.39
C GLU A 342 -8.95 -5.51 8.53
N LYS A 343 -9.13 -6.67 9.17
CA LYS A 343 -9.37 -7.94 8.45
C LYS A 343 -10.63 -7.90 7.59
N ILE A 344 -11.69 -7.25 8.07
CA ILE A 344 -12.96 -7.12 7.35
C ILE A 344 -12.81 -6.18 6.15
N ALA A 345 -12.17 -5.03 6.36
CA ALA A 345 -11.92 -4.05 5.31
C ALA A 345 -11.00 -4.61 4.23
N HIS A 346 -9.94 -5.33 4.60
CA HIS A 346 -9.06 -6.02 3.64
C HIS A 346 -9.80 -7.07 2.81
N LYS A 347 -10.64 -7.91 3.44
CA LYS A 347 -11.49 -8.88 2.70
C LYS A 347 -12.44 -8.19 1.73
N LYS A 348 -13.01 -7.05 2.12
CA LYS A 348 -13.90 -6.25 1.27
C LYS A 348 -13.14 -5.64 0.09
N ALA A 349 -11.96 -5.07 0.33
CA ALA A 349 -11.09 -4.53 -0.72
C ALA A 349 -10.68 -5.61 -1.74
N GLN A 350 -10.25 -6.79 -1.27
CA GLN A 350 -9.95 -7.93 -2.14
C GLN A 350 -11.16 -8.37 -3.00
N ALA A 351 -12.36 -8.35 -2.42
CA ALA A 351 -13.58 -8.71 -3.15
C ALA A 351 -13.97 -7.71 -4.25
N LEU A 352 -13.46 -6.47 -4.17
CA LEU A 352 -13.68 -5.42 -5.17
C LEU A 352 -12.69 -5.49 -6.35
N GLN A 353 -11.67 -6.36 -6.28
CA GLN A 353 -10.65 -6.59 -7.33
C GLN A 353 -9.95 -5.31 -7.85
N GLN A 354 -9.91 -4.25 -7.04
CA GLN A 354 -9.17 -3.02 -7.34
C GLN A 354 -8.30 -2.67 -6.13
N GLU A 355 -6.98 -2.67 -6.32
CA GLU A 355 -5.98 -2.34 -5.29
C GLU A 355 -6.10 -0.85 -4.85
N GLU A 356 -6.53 0.02 -5.77
CA GLU A 356 -6.65 1.47 -5.57
C GLU A 356 -7.78 1.91 -4.62
N GLU A 357 -8.74 1.04 -4.28
CA GLU A 357 -9.89 1.36 -3.39
C GLU A 357 -9.66 0.93 -1.92
N GLU A 358 -8.54 0.26 -1.59
CA GLU A 358 -8.31 -0.35 -0.25
C GLU A 358 -8.31 0.70 0.88
N ILE A 359 -7.71 1.85 0.65
CA ILE A 359 -7.62 2.95 1.62
C ILE A 359 -9.00 3.55 1.91
N GLU A 360 -9.79 3.80 0.86
CA GLU A 360 -11.13 4.38 0.99
C GLU A 360 -12.08 3.43 1.72
N VAL A 361 -11.99 2.12 1.45
CA VAL A 361 -12.78 1.10 2.14
C VAL A 361 -12.42 1.05 3.62
N HIS A 362 -11.13 1.01 3.98
CA HIS A 362 -10.68 0.98 5.37
C HIS A 362 -11.13 2.23 6.14
N LEU A 363 -10.93 3.42 5.58
CA LEU A 363 -11.33 4.67 6.23
C LEU A 363 -12.85 4.80 6.32
N ALA A 364 -13.61 4.35 5.31
CA ALA A 364 -15.06 4.36 5.36
C ALA A 364 -15.61 3.52 6.52
N TYR A 365 -15.07 2.31 6.72
CA TYR A 365 -15.42 1.48 7.86
C TYR A 365 -15.08 2.14 9.20
N GLN A 366 -13.87 2.69 9.32
CA GLN A 366 -13.41 3.31 10.57
C GLN A 366 -14.23 4.53 10.95
N VAL A 367 -14.46 5.46 10.02
CA VAL A 367 -15.23 6.68 10.29
C VAL A 367 -16.68 6.35 10.63
N GLN A 368 -17.32 5.46 9.86
CA GLN A 368 -18.74 5.14 10.05
C GLN A 368 -19.02 4.28 11.28
N LEU A 369 -18.05 3.47 11.71
CA LEU A 369 -18.17 2.64 12.90
C LEU A 369 -17.49 3.23 14.13
N ARG A 370 -16.75 4.34 14.03
CA ARG A 370 -16.01 4.97 15.14
C ARG A 370 -16.88 5.14 16.37
N ASP A 371 -18.02 5.84 16.23
CA ASP A 371 -18.87 6.17 17.36
C ASP A 371 -19.63 4.95 17.89
N ARG A 372 -19.96 4.00 16.99
CA ARG A 372 -20.70 2.78 17.31
C ARG A 372 -19.84 1.75 18.05
N LEU A 373 -18.60 1.59 17.60
CA LEU A 373 -17.60 0.66 18.14
C LEU A 373 -16.63 1.32 19.11
N LYS A 374 -16.79 2.62 19.42
CA LYS A 374 -15.87 3.40 20.29
C LYS A 374 -14.40 3.17 19.93
N LEU A 375 -14.07 3.31 18.65
CA LEU A 375 -12.70 3.07 18.16
C LEU A 375 -11.75 4.16 18.71
N PRO A 376 -10.52 3.79 19.13
CA PRO A 376 -9.53 4.73 19.69
C PRO A 376 -8.82 5.45 18.54
N THR A 377 -9.59 6.16 17.71
CA THR A 377 -9.08 6.86 16.55
C THR A 377 -9.69 8.26 16.49
N ASP A 378 -8.83 9.25 16.24
CA ASP A 378 -9.20 10.65 16.09
C ASP A 378 -9.56 11.00 14.63
N VAL A 379 -9.73 10.01 13.75
CA VAL A 379 -10.08 10.23 12.33
C VAL A 379 -11.45 10.90 12.25
N ALA A 380 -11.48 12.12 11.72
CA ALA A 380 -12.69 12.94 11.59
C ALA A 380 -13.53 12.58 10.35
N ASN A 381 -14.77 13.06 10.31
CA ASN A 381 -15.75 12.74 9.28
C ASN A 381 -15.22 13.01 7.86
N MET A 382 -15.25 11.99 7.00
CA MET A 382 -14.87 12.13 5.60
C MET A 382 -16.05 12.63 4.77
N GLY A 383 -15.82 13.69 3.98
CA GLY A 383 -16.83 14.34 3.13
C GLY A 383 -17.19 13.59 1.85
N PHE A 384 -16.62 12.41 1.58
CA PHE A 384 -16.86 11.67 0.33
C PHE A 384 -17.05 10.15 0.58
N PHE A 385 -18.12 9.82 1.28
CA PHE A 385 -18.60 8.44 1.47
C PHE A 385 -19.08 7.78 0.17
N GLU A 386 -19.39 8.55 -0.88
CA GLU A 386 -20.02 8.03 -2.09
C GLU A 386 -19.10 7.20 -3.00
N PHE A 387 -17.79 7.19 -2.75
CA PHE A 387 -16.81 6.46 -3.59
C PHE A 387 -16.35 5.11 -3.04
N SER A 388 -16.45 4.85 -1.72
CA SER A 388 -15.90 3.62 -1.11
C SER A 388 -16.71 2.34 -1.38
N ARG A 389 -17.88 2.46 -2.04
CA ARG A 389 -18.82 1.36 -2.33
C ARG A 389 -19.22 0.50 -1.10
N VAL A 390 -18.90 0.96 0.12
CA VAL A 390 -19.29 0.32 1.38
C VAL A 390 -20.76 0.60 1.63
N THR A 391 -21.57 -0.45 1.65
CA THR A 391 -23.02 -0.30 1.83
C THR A 391 -23.39 -0.21 3.31
N PRO A 392 -24.56 0.37 3.65
CA PRO A 392 -25.08 0.33 5.02
C PRO A 392 -25.26 -1.10 5.57
N GLN A 393 -25.43 -2.11 4.70
CA GLN A 393 -25.50 -3.51 5.11
C GLN A 393 -24.12 -4.04 5.50
N ASP A 394 -23.08 -3.69 4.74
CA ASP A 394 -21.70 -4.06 5.05
C ASP A 394 -21.27 -3.51 6.42
N LEU A 395 -21.66 -2.28 6.75
CA LEU A 395 -21.38 -1.67 8.06
C LEU A 395 -22.07 -2.42 9.21
N ARG A 396 -23.34 -2.83 9.03
CA ARG A 396 -24.07 -3.62 10.03
C ARG A 396 -23.46 -5.00 10.23
N ASN A 397 -23.09 -5.66 9.13
CA ASN A 397 -22.45 -6.97 9.18
C ASN A 397 -21.11 -6.88 9.93
N ALA A 398 -20.29 -5.89 9.60
CA ALA A 398 -18.99 -5.68 10.24
C ALA A 398 -19.12 -5.41 11.75
N GLU A 399 -20.05 -4.56 12.15
CA GLU A 399 -20.32 -4.29 13.57
C GLU A 399 -20.76 -5.56 14.32
N GLN A 400 -21.68 -6.33 13.76
CA GLN A 400 -22.15 -7.58 14.37
C GLN A 400 -21.02 -8.62 14.48
N GLU A 401 -20.21 -8.76 13.43
CA GLU A 401 -19.08 -9.68 13.41
C GLU A 401 -18.02 -9.30 14.46
N ILE A 402 -17.67 -8.01 14.55
CA ILE A 402 -16.69 -7.51 15.53
C ILE A 402 -17.20 -7.72 16.96
N LEU A 403 -18.46 -7.40 17.25
CA LEU A 403 -19.03 -7.61 18.59
C LEU A 403 -19.12 -9.10 18.97
N ALA A 404 -19.42 -9.96 17.99
CA ALA A 404 -19.41 -11.41 18.20
C ALA A 404 -18.00 -11.92 18.49
N GLN A 405 -17.00 -11.54 17.69
CA GLN A 405 -15.59 -11.90 17.93
C GLN A 405 -15.09 -11.35 19.26
N GLU A 406 -15.45 -10.12 19.62
CA GLU A 406 -15.05 -9.49 20.88
C GLU A 406 -15.58 -10.26 22.10
N SER A 407 -16.76 -10.87 22.01
CA SER A 407 -17.34 -11.65 23.11
C SER A 407 -16.60 -12.96 23.38
N THR A 408 -15.91 -13.52 22.39
CA THR A 408 -15.25 -14.83 22.48
C THR A 408 -13.73 -14.74 22.54
N GLU A 409 -13.12 -13.80 21.80
CA GLU A 409 -11.68 -13.77 21.56
C GLU A 409 -10.96 -12.68 22.37
N PHE A 410 -11.68 -11.63 22.81
CA PHE A 410 -11.07 -10.53 23.54
C PHE A 410 -10.31 -10.94 24.81
N PRO A 411 -10.79 -11.89 25.65
CA PRO A 411 -10.04 -12.30 26.83
C PRO A 411 -8.66 -12.87 26.49
N GLN A 412 -8.59 -13.70 25.45
CA GLN A 412 -7.32 -14.26 24.98
C GLN A 412 -6.43 -13.18 24.39
N TYR A 413 -6.97 -12.31 23.54
CA TYR A 413 -6.24 -11.19 22.99
C TYR A 413 -5.65 -10.31 24.09
N PHE A 414 -6.47 -9.83 25.02
CA PHE A 414 -6.07 -8.87 26.04
C PHE A 414 -5.08 -9.44 27.06
N LEU A 415 -5.30 -10.67 27.53
CA LEU A 415 -4.49 -11.28 28.58
C LEU A 415 -3.21 -11.91 28.06
N VAL A 416 -3.25 -12.50 26.87
CA VAL A 416 -2.16 -13.34 26.35
C VAL A 416 -1.39 -12.64 25.24
N GLU A 417 -2.06 -11.95 24.32
CA GLU A 417 -1.44 -11.44 23.09
C GLU A 417 -1.03 -9.97 23.21
N TRP A 418 -1.87 -9.14 23.84
CA TRP A 418 -1.68 -7.71 23.98
C TRP A 418 -0.58 -7.36 25.00
N ALA A 419 0.61 -7.06 24.49
CA ALA A 419 1.81 -6.78 25.29
C ALA A 419 1.65 -5.65 26.34
N PRO A 420 0.91 -4.55 26.09
CA PRO A 420 0.77 -3.47 27.07
C PRO A 420 0.20 -3.92 28.42
N TRP A 421 -0.79 -4.81 28.42
CA TRP A 421 -1.35 -5.33 29.68
C TRP A 421 -0.32 -6.16 30.46
N ARG A 422 0.46 -7.01 29.77
CA ARG A 422 1.54 -7.78 30.42
C ARG A 422 2.61 -6.86 31.02
N GLN A 423 2.89 -5.73 30.38
CA GLN A 423 3.84 -4.73 30.91
C GLN A 423 3.27 -4.00 32.14
N VAL A 424 1.96 -3.73 32.18
CA VAL A 424 1.29 -3.20 33.38
C VAL A 424 1.40 -4.19 34.53
N LEU A 425 1.10 -5.48 34.29
CA LEU A 425 1.25 -6.53 35.30
C LEU A 425 2.69 -6.66 35.80
N ALA A 426 3.67 -6.66 34.88
CA ALA A 426 5.09 -6.74 35.24
C ALA A 426 5.56 -5.55 36.10
N ARG A 427 4.97 -4.36 35.88
CA ARG A 427 5.30 -3.13 36.61
C ARG A 427 4.59 -3.02 37.96
N LEU A 428 3.31 -3.39 38.03
CA LEU A 428 2.45 -3.19 39.20
C LEU A 428 2.31 -4.43 40.11
N ASP A 429 2.53 -5.64 39.58
CA ASP A 429 2.61 -6.90 40.34
C ASP A 429 3.76 -7.78 39.82
N PRO A 430 5.03 -7.36 40.02
CA PRO A 430 6.19 -8.10 39.55
C PRO A 430 6.28 -9.51 40.17
N GLU A 431 5.86 -9.66 41.43
CA GLU A 431 5.83 -10.96 42.10
C GLU A 431 4.79 -11.90 41.48
N GLY A 432 3.59 -11.40 41.17
CA GLY A 432 2.57 -12.18 40.45
C GLY A 432 3.03 -12.58 39.05
N THR A 433 3.67 -11.65 38.34
CA THR A 433 4.19 -11.91 36.99
C THR A 433 5.26 -12.99 36.98
N GLU A 434 6.17 -13.00 37.96
CA GLU A 434 7.19 -14.04 38.07
C GLU A 434 6.59 -15.40 38.44
N ARG A 435 5.57 -15.45 39.31
CA ARG A 435 4.82 -16.69 39.59
C ARG A 435 4.16 -17.25 38.33
N ALA A 436 3.52 -16.40 37.54
CA ALA A 436 2.91 -16.80 36.28
C ALA A 436 3.96 -17.33 35.28
N ARG A 437 5.11 -16.66 35.18
CA ARG A 437 6.22 -17.09 34.31
C ARG A 437 6.76 -18.46 34.72
N GLN A 438 6.93 -18.70 36.02
CA GLN A 438 7.38 -19.99 36.54
C GLN A 438 6.33 -21.08 36.27
N LYS A 439 5.04 -20.81 36.50
CA LYS A 439 3.95 -21.76 36.22
C LYS A 439 3.92 -22.16 34.74
N LEU A 440 4.10 -21.22 33.82
CA LEU A 440 4.21 -21.52 32.39
C LEU A 440 5.46 -22.36 32.06
N HIS A 441 6.60 -22.07 32.68
CA HIS A 441 7.82 -22.85 32.49
C HIS A 441 7.66 -24.30 32.97
N ASP A 442 7.00 -24.50 34.12
CA ASP A 442 6.77 -25.82 34.71
C ASP A 442 5.78 -26.67 33.89
N MET A 443 4.97 -26.04 33.02
CA MET A 443 4.03 -26.72 32.12
C MET A 443 4.69 -27.19 30.80
N LEU A 444 5.86 -26.65 30.43
CA LEU A 444 6.57 -27.01 29.18
C LEU A 444 6.92 -28.50 29.05
N PRO A 445 7.37 -29.22 30.10
CA PRO A 445 7.70 -30.64 29.97
C PRO A 445 6.51 -31.55 29.62
N ALA A 446 5.29 -31.14 29.98
CA ALA A 446 4.06 -31.89 29.67
C ALA A 446 3.47 -31.54 28.30
N TYR A 447 3.94 -30.46 27.68
CA TYR A 447 3.42 -29.92 26.43
C TYR A 447 3.52 -30.89 25.26
N ASP A 448 4.68 -31.52 25.05
CA ASP A 448 4.88 -32.45 23.93
C ASP A 448 3.96 -33.69 24.04
N GLN A 449 3.68 -34.14 25.26
CA GLN A 449 2.76 -35.25 25.52
C GLN A 449 1.31 -34.84 25.26
N GLU A 450 0.94 -33.60 25.58
CA GLU A 450 -0.40 -33.07 25.39
C GLU A 450 -0.70 -32.77 23.91
N VAL A 451 0.29 -32.29 23.15
CA VAL A 451 0.20 -32.13 21.69
C VAL A 451 -0.02 -33.47 20.99
N ALA A 452 0.78 -34.49 21.35
CA ALA A 452 0.64 -35.84 20.79
C ALA A 452 -0.73 -36.45 21.11
N ALA A 453 -1.19 -36.35 22.37
CA ALA A 453 -2.49 -36.87 22.78
C ALA A 453 -3.66 -36.15 22.07
N ARG A 454 -3.55 -34.83 21.85
CA ARG A 454 -4.57 -34.05 21.14
C ARG A 454 -4.63 -34.41 19.66
N GLN A 455 -3.47 -34.59 19.03
CA GLN A 455 -3.36 -35.00 17.62
C GLN A 455 -3.97 -36.39 17.40
N ASP A 456 -3.68 -37.33 18.29
CA ASP A 456 -4.26 -38.68 18.26
C ASP A 456 -5.79 -38.65 18.45
N SER A 457 -6.29 -37.80 19.35
CA SER A 457 -7.74 -37.69 19.63
C SER A 457 -8.56 -37.12 18.47
N LEU A 458 -7.96 -36.29 17.62
CA LEU A 458 -8.62 -35.61 16.50
C LEU A 458 -8.46 -36.35 15.17
N GLY A 459 -7.65 -37.41 15.13
CA GLY A 459 -7.39 -38.18 13.90
C GLY A 459 -6.72 -37.37 12.79
N LEU A 460 -5.94 -36.36 13.16
CA LEU A 460 -5.32 -35.42 12.23
C LEU A 460 -3.97 -35.95 11.70
N PRO A 461 -3.54 -35.54 10.49
CA PRO A 461 -2.29 -36.03 9.91
C PRO A 461 -1.07 -35.68 10.78
N GLY A 462 -0.08 -36.59 10.77
CA GLY A 462 1.19 -36.47 11.50
C GLY A 462 2.19 -35.47 10.90
N ASP A 463 1.74 -34.50 10.11
CA ASP A 463 2.63 -33.53 9.48
C ASP A 463 3.08 -32.43 10.45
N GLN A 464 4.21 -31.80 10.13
CA GLN A 464 4.89 -30.83 10.98
C GLN A 464 4.07 -29.54 11.15
N GLU A 465 3.24 -29.20 10.16
CA GLU A 465 2.39 -28.01 10.17
C GLU A 465 1.20 -28.17 11.12
N THR A 466 0.53 -29.33 11.07
CA THR A 466 -0.57 -29.70 11.95
C THR A 466 -0.09 -29.82 13.40
N HIS A 467 1.06 -30.43 13.63
CA HIS A 467 1.68 -30.51 14.97
C HIS A 467 2.00 -29.10 15.52
N ALA A 468 2.51 -28.19 14.68
CA ALA A 468 2.80 -26.82 15.08
C ALA A 468 1.52 -26.02 15.41
N GLN A 469 0.46 -26.15 14.60
CA GLN A 469 -0.82 -25.46 14.83
C GLN A 469 -1.52 -25.93 16.11
N ILE A 470 -1.56 -27.25 16.35
CA ILE A 470 -2.11 -27.83 17.60
C ILE A 470 -1.31 -27.34 18.81
N GLY A 471 0.02 -27.33 18.70
CA GLY A 471 0.90 -26.81 19.73
C GLY A 471 0.60 -25.35 20.10
N VAL A 472 0.55 -24.46 19.11
CA VAL A 472 0.23 -23.04 19.34
C VAL A 472 -1.12 -22.88 20.04
N GLY A 473 -2.13 -23.66 19.64
CA GLY A 473 -3.45 -23.63 20.29
C GLY A 473 -3.42 -24.05 21.75
N ILE A 474 -2.72 -25.15 22.08
CA ILE A 474 -2.56 -25.64 23.47
C ILE A 474 -1.79 -24.61 24.30
N MET A 475 -0.69 -24.06 23.76
CA MET A 475 0.12 -23.07 24.46
C MET A 475 -0.70 -21.81 24.79
N LYS A 476 -1.49 -21.30 23.83
CA LYS A 476 -2.37 -20.14 24.05
C LYS A 476 -3.44 -20.40 25.09
N ALA A 477 -4.04 -21.60 25.10
CA ALA A 477 -5.04 -21.98 26.10
C ALA A 477 -4.44 -22.06 27.52
N GLN A 478 -3.26 -22.68 27.65
CA GLN A 478 -2.54 -22.75 28.93
C GLN A 478 -2.12 -21.35 29.41
N GLN A 479 -1.62 -20.50 28.50
CA GLN A 479 -1.31 -19.10 28.80
C GLN A 479 -2.53 -18.33 29.29
N LEU A 480 -3.68 -18.50 28.64
CA LEU A 480 -4.91 -17.82 29.03
C LEU A 480 -5.32 -18.13 30.46
N GLU A 481 -5.27 -19.40 30.87
CA GLU A 481 -5.64 -19.79 32.25
C GLU A 481 -4.67 -19.20 33.28
N VAL A 482 -3.36 -19.22 33.00
CA VAL A 482 -2.36 -18.62 33.90
C VAL A 482 -2.52 -17.10 34.00
N TYR A 483 -2.71 -16.41 32.88
CA TYR A 483 -2.86 -14.94 32.88
C TYR A 483 -4.23 -14.49 33.42
N LYS A 484 -5.28 -15.31 33.31
CA LYS A 484 -6.57 -15.08 33.99
C LYS A 484 -6.39 -15.06 35.50
N GLU A 485 -5.77 -16.10 36.06
CA GLU A 485 -5.52 -16.20 37.50
C GLU A 485 -4.70 -15.01 37.99
N LEU A 486 -3.60 -14.69 37.29
CA LEU A 486 -2.74 -13.54 37.62
C LEU A 486 -3.54 -12.22 37.60
N THR A 487 -4.31 -11.99 36.55
CA THR A 487 -5.08 -10.75 36.39
C THR A 487 -6.18 -10.63 37.46
N TRP A 488 -6.85 -11.74 37.79
CA TRP A 488 -7.83 -11.78 38.87
C TRP A 488 -7.20 -11.44 40.22
N GLU A 489 -6.10 -12.11 40.58
CA GLU A 489 -5.37 -11.83 41.83
C GLU A 489 -4.95 -10.36 41.92
N PHE A 490 -4.43 -9.82 40.81
CA PHE A 490 -4.01 -8.42 40.72
C PHE A 490 -5.18 -7.45 40.94
N LEU A 491 -6.32 -7.68 40.30
CA LEU A 491 -7.51 -6.83 40.44
C LEU A 491 -8.13 -6.92 41.84
N CYS A 492 -8.17 -8.11 42.44
CA CYS A 492 -8.62 -8.31 43.82
C CYS A 492 -7.78 -7.53 44.83
N LYS A 493 -6.44 -7.50 44.67
CA LYS A 493 -5.56 -6.70 45.54
C LYS A 493 -5.87 -5.20 45.50
N ARG A 494 -6.54 -4.73 44.45
CA ARG A 494 -6.88 -3.32 44.22
C ARG A 494 -8.36 -2.99 44.44
N GLY A 495 -9.20 -3.99 44.73
CA GLY A 495 -10.65 -3.82 44.84
C GLY A 495 -11.32 -3.43 43.51
N GLU A 496 -10.74 -3.86 42.39
CA GLU A 496 -11.21 -3.56 41.03
C GLU A 496 -11.75 -4.83 40.33
N GLU A 497 -12.35 -5.78 41.06
CA GLU A 497 -12.75 -7.09 40.53
C GLU A 497 -13.78 -7.00 39.39
N ALA A 498 -14.61 -5.95 39.41
CA ALA A 498 -15.60 -5.68 38.36
C ALA A 498 -14.95 -5.47 36.97
N LEU A 499 -13.66 -5.14 36.89
CA LEU A 499 -12.94 -5.06 35.62
C LEU A 499 -12.70 -6.44 35.01
N MET A 500 -12.66 -7.51 35.80
CA MET A 500 -12.54 -8.86 35.26
C MET A 500 -13.79 -9.24 34.47
N ASP A 501 -14.98 -8.91 34.97
CA ASP A 501 -16.23 -9.15 34.25
C ASP A 501 -16.28 -8.36 32.94
N ARG A 502 -15.72 -7.15 32.95
CA ARG A 502 -15.51 -6.40 31.73
C ARG A 502 -14.57 -7.16 30.82
N ILE A 503 -13.37 -7.57 31.22
CA ILE A 503 -12.40 -8.28 30.36
C ILE A 503 -12.97 -9.58 29.80
N MET A 504 -13.66 -10.37 30.62
CA MET A 504 -14.19 -11.68 30.26
C MET A 504 -15.46 -11.62 29.41
N GLY A 505 -16.08 -10.45 29.25
CA GLY A 505 -17.35 -10.31 28.53
C GLY A 505 -18.56 -10.90 29.27
N THR A 506 -18.43 -11.13 30.58
CA THR A 506 -19.47 -11.74 31.44
C THR A 506 -20.35 -10.70 32.14
N GLY A 507 -19.98 -9.42 32.09
CA GLY A 507 -20.79 -8.31 32.59
C GLY A 507 -21.92 -7.93 31.63
N LYS A 508 -23.13 -7.73 32.16
CA LYS A 508 -24.23 -7.11 31.40
C LYS A 508 -23.78 -5.73 30.91
N GLN A 509 -23.81 -5.53 29.58
CA GLN A 509 -23.64 -4.22 28.95
C GLN A 509 -24.69 -3.22 29.40
#